data_AF-A0A7J3QZM6-F1
#
_entry.id   AF-A0A7J3QZM6-F1
#
_cell.length_a   1.000
_cell.length_b   1.000
_cell.length_c   1.000
_cell.angle_alpha   90.00
_cell.angle_beta   90.00
_cell.angle_gamma   90.00
#
_symmetry.space_group_name_H-M   'P 1'
#
loop_
_entity.id
_entity.type
_entity.pdbx_description
1 polymer ?
#
loop_
_entity_poly.entity_id
_entity_poly.type
_entity_poly.pdbx_seq_one_letter_code
_entity_poly.pdbx_strand_id
1 'polypeptide(L)'
;MMFDISVIPSSTLLIMSIAVAISFINMGINRLLISRMCGWEEYRRMQKEVAEFRAQQMAALRAKDVKLMEKLKKKEPQIMSMQAKMSKPTLVLFPISLSYILIWLLFLTPFYGAKPVAYLPGFGPIPVVYWYFICSLLFGTLASRLMGVTPVE
;
A
#
# COMPACT_ATOMS: atom_id res chain seq x y z
N MET A 1 35.10 7.25 18.20
CA MET A 1 33.90 6.55 18.72
C MET A 1 32.90 6.46 17.56
N MET A 2 33.10 5.49 16.66
CA MET A 2 32.20 5.26 15.53
C MET A 2 30.95 4.61 16.10
N PHE A 3 29.80 5.27 16.00
CA PHE A 3 28.51 4.67 16.33
C PHE A 3 28.34 3.44 15.45
N ASP A 4 28.49 2.27 16.06
CA ASP A 4 28.41 1.00 15.36
C ASP A 4 26.94 0.75 15.05
N ILE A 5 26.55 1.17 13.84
CA ILE A 5 25.18 1.22 13.34
C ILE A 5 24.56 -0.19 13.27
N SER A 6 25.39 -1.23 13.39
CA SER A 6 24.99 -2.63 13.35
C SER A 6 24.60 -3.21 14.72
N VAL A 7 24.80 -2.48 15.82
CA VAL A 7 24.58 -2.99 17.18
C VAL A 7 23.18 -2.60 17.68
N ILE A 8 22.46 -3.56 18.25
CA ILE A 8 21.16 -3.35 18.91
C ILE A 8 21.39 -2.46 20.14
N PRO A 9 20.60 -1.38 20.37
CA PRO A 9 19.31 -1.03 19.73
C PRO A 9 19.43 -0.01 18.58
N SER A 10 20.63 0.49 18.29
CA SER A 10 20.87 1.54 17.29
C SER A 10 20.39 1.11 15.90
N SER A 11 20.66 -0.14 15.51
CA SER A 11 20.20 -0.74 14.25
C SER A 11 18.67 -0.78 14.17
N THR A 12 17.99 -1.16 15.25
CA THR A 12 16.52 -1.23 15.33
C THR A 12 15.87 0.14 15.15
N LEU A 13 16.38 1.16 15.86
CA LEU A 13 15.86 2.53 15.77
C LEU A 13 16.09 3.14 14.38
N LEU A 14 17.26 2.86 13.78
CA LEU A 14 17.59 3.37 12.45
C LEU A 14 16.70 2.71 11.38
N ILE A 15 16.54 1.39 11.40
CA ILE A 15 15.65 0.68 10.46
C ILE A 15 14.20 1.13 10.64
N MET A 16 13.74 1.33 11.87
CA MET A 16 12.40 1.86 12.13
C MET A 16 12.24 3.28 11.56
N SER A 17 13.23 4.15 11.77
CA SER A 17 13.22 5.52 11.24
C SER A 17 13.22 5.54 9.71
N ILE A 18 14.00 4.67 9.07
CA ILE A 18 14.00 4.47 7.62
C ILE A 18 12.63 3.97 7.15
N ALA A 19 12.07 2.96 7.81
CA ALA A 19 10.77 2.40 7.45
C ALA A 19 9.66 3.46 7.55
N VAL A 20 9.69 4.29 8.58
CA VAL A 20 8.79 5.44 8.74
C VAL A 20 9.00 6.43 7.59
N ALA A 21 10.23 6.90 7.37
CA ALA A 21 10.54 7.87 6.31
C ALA A 21 10.07 7.36 4.94
N ILE A 22 10.33 6.10 4.62
CA ILE A 22 9.96 5.47 3.35
C ILE A 22 8.45 5.29 3.24
N SER A 23 7.76 4.93 4.32
CA SER A 23 6.29 4.84 4.33
C SER A 23 5.67 6.21 4.05
N PHE A 24 6.20 7.27 4.67
CA PHE A 24 5.76 8.64 4.43
C PHE A 24 6.06 9.12 3.01
N ILE A 25 7.24 8.82 2.47
CA ILE A 25 7.62 9.16 1.09
C ILE A 25 6.72 8.42 0.09
N ASN A 26 6.55 7.11 0.24
CA ASN A 26 5.67 6.31 -0.63
C ASN A 26 4.23 6.84 -0.60
N MET A 27 3.75 7.22 0.59
CA MET A 27 2.41 7.79 0.71
C MET A 27 2.32 9.19 0.09
N GLY A 28 3.35 10.02 0.26
CA GLY A 28 3.45 11.34 -0.40
C GLY A 28 3.43 11.22 -1.92
N ILE A 29 4.23 10.31 -2.47
CA ILE A 29 4.25 9.99 -3.91
C ILE A 29 2.87 9.51 -4.36
N ASN A 30 2.22 8.61 -3.61
CA ASN A 30 0.90 8.10 -3.96
C ASN A 30 -0.16 9.21 -3.99
N ARG A 31 -0.20 10.05 -2.95
CA ARG A 31 -1.12 11.20 -2.89
C ARG A 31 -0.88 12.19 -4.02
N LEU A 32 0.38 12.47 -4.34
CA LEU A 32 0.77 13.39 -5.42
C LEU A 32 0.36 12.83 -6.78
N LEU A 33 0.61 11.54 -7.02
CA LEU A 33 0.21 10.83 -8.24
C LEU A 33 -1.31 10.82 -8.42
N ILE A 34 -2.09 10.55 -7.37
CA ILE A 34 -3.57 10.61 -7.42
C ILE A 34 -4.03 12.03 -7.74
N SER A 35 -3.48 13.03 -7.04
CA SER A 35 -3.83 14.44 -7.25
C SER A 35 -3.49 14.93 -8.66
N ARG A 36 -2.39 14.44 -9.25
CA ARG A 36 -1.93 14.85 -10.59
C ARG A 36 -2.64 14.11 -11.73
N MET A 37 -2.94 12.82 -11.57
CA MET A 37 -3.47 12.00 -12.66
C MET A 37 -5.00 11.94 -12.72
N CYS A 38 -5.68 11.86 -11.58
CA CYS A 38 -7.14 11.78 -11.53
C CYS A 38 -7.80 13.01 -10.93
N GLY A 39 -7.09 13.78 -10.10
CA GLY A 39 -7.73 14.78 -9.26
C GLY A 39 -8.46 14.12 -8.09
N TRP A 40 -8.31 14.71 -6.90
CA TRP A 40 -8.82 14.12 -5.66
C TRP A 40 -10.35 14.01 -5.62
N GLU A 41 -11.05 15.01 -6.17
CA GLU A 41 -12.51 15.04 -6.19
C GLU A 41 -13.12 14.02 -7.15
N GLU A 42 -12.59 13.90 -8.37
CA GLU A 42 -13.04 12.91 -9.35
C GLU A 42 -12.76 11.49 -8.83
N TYR A 43 -11.59 11.27 -8.21
CA TYR A 43 -11.25 10.01 -7.56
C TYR A 43 -12.28 9.63 -6.48
N ARG A 44 -12.65 10.57 -5.60
CA ARG A 44 -13.63 10.32 -4.53
C ARG A 44 -15.03 10.06 -5.08
N ARG A 45 -15.43 10.76 -6.14
CA ARG A 45 -16.72 10.53 -6.81
C ARG A 45 -16.77 9.16 -7.47
N MET A 46 -15.73 8.80 -8.23
CA MET A 46 -15.62 7.47 -8.85
C MET A 46 -15.66 6.38 -7.79
N GLN A 47 -14.96 6.53 -6.66
CA GLN A 47 -15.02 5.55 -5.58
C GLN A 47 -16.44 5.33 -5.04
N LYS A 48 -17.20 6.41 -4.81
CA LYS A 48 -18.60 6.31 -4.37
C LYS A 48 -19.47 5.59 -5.39
N GLU A 49 -19.38 5.97 -6.67
CA GLU A 49 -20.17 5.34 -7.74
C GLU A 49 -19.84 3.84 -7.89
N VAL A 50 -18.56 3.45 -7.75
CA VAL A 50 -18.15 2.05 -7.77
C VAL A 50 -18.66 1.30 -6.53
N ALA A 51 -18.62 1.90 -5.34
CA ALA A 51 -19.11 1.30 -4.11
C ALA A 51 -20.63 1.06 -4.16
N GLU A 52 -21.40 2.05 -4.59
CA GLU A 52 -22.85 1.93 -4.80
C GLU A 52 -23.18 0.85 -5.82
N PHE A 53 -22.45 0.79 -6.93
CA PHE A 53 -22.63 -0.26 -7.94
C PHE A 53 -22.36 -1.65 -7.37
N ARG A 54 -21.28 -1.83 -6.60
CA ARG A 54 -20.95 -3.11 -5.95
C ARG A 54 -22.02 -3.52 -4.92
N ALA A 55 -22.53 -2.56 -4.15
CA ALA A 55 -23.63 -2.81 -3.21
C ALA A 55 -24.90 -3.26 -3.93
N GLN A 56 -25.27 -2.59 -5.03
CA GLN A 56 -26.42 -2.97 -5.87
C GLN A 56 -26.22 -4.34 -6.53
N GLN A 57 -25.00 -4.63 -7.01
CA GLN A 57 -24.66 -5.92 -7.61
C GLN A 57 -24.77 -7.05 -6.58
N MET A 58 -24.24 -6.86 -5.37
CA MET A 58 -24.37 -7.83 -4.28
C MET A 58 -25.83 -8.02 -3.86
N ALA A 59 -26.62 -6.96 -3.78
CA ALA A 59 -28.05 -7.06 -3.47
C ALA A 59 -28.82 -7.81 -4.57
N ALA A 60 -28.55 -7.52 -5.85
CA ALA A 60 -29.16 -8.19 -7.00
C ALA A 60 -28.80 -9.68 -7.05
N LEU A 61 -27.54 -10.03 -6.76
CA LEU A 61 -27.07 -11.41 -6.68
C LEU A 61 -27.76 -12.17 -5.55
N ARG A 62 -27.88 -11.57 -4.36
CA ARG A 62 -28.57 -12.18 -3.22
C ARG A 62 -30.07 -12.36 -3.49
N ALA A 63 -30.70 -11.40 -4.16
CA ALA A 63 -32.11 -11.44 -4.52
C ALA A 63 -32.41 -12.30 -5.78
N LYS A 64 -31.37 -12.79 -6.49
CA LYS A 64 -31.49 -13.48 -7.79
C LYS A 64 -32.35 -12.74 -8.82
N ASP A 65 -32.33 -11.40 -8.77
CA ASP A 65 -33.13 -10.56 -9.67
C ASP A 65 -32.43 -10.42 -11.02
N VAL A 66 -32.86 -11.22 -11.99
CA VAL A 66 -32.31 -11.27 -13.35
C VAL A 66 -32.47 -9.92 -14.07
N LYS A 67 -33.57 -9.19 -13.86
CA LYS A 67 -33.83 -7.90 -14.52
C LYS A 67 -32.91 -6.82 -13.99
N LEU A 68 -32.66 -6.81 -12.68
CA LEU A 68 -31.72 -5.89 -12.06
C LEU A 68 -30.27 -6.20 -12.49
N MET A 69 -29.90 -7.48 -12.58
CA MET A 69 -28.59 -7.89 -13.08
C MET A 69 -28.32 -7.45 -14.52
N GLU A 70 -29.29 -7.58 -15.43
CA GLU A 70 -29.14 -7.10 -16.81
C GLU A 70 -28.93 -5.58 -16.88
N LYS A 71 -29.65 -4.81 -16.07
CA LYS A 71 -29.46 -3.35 -15.98
C LYS A 71 -28.08 -2.99 -15.44
N LEU A 72 -27.60 -3.69 -14.43
CA LEU A 72 -26.27 -3.47 -13.87
C LEU A 72 -25.16 -3.86 -14.86
N LYS A 73 -25.35 -4.94 -15.61
CA LYS A 73 -24.40 -5.36 -16.67
C LYS A 73 -24.21 -4.30 -17.75
N LYS A 74 -25.26 -3.51 -18.06
CA LYS A 74 -25.14 -2.36 -18.99
C LYS A 74 -24.27 -1.22 -18.42
N LYS A 75 -24.22 -1.05 -17.10
CA LYS A 75 -23.39 -0.04 -16.43
C LYS A 75 -21.96 -0.53 -16.15
N GLU A 76 -21.75 -1.85 -16.13
CA GLU A 76 -20.45 -2.48 -15.93
C GLU A 76 -19.29 -1.87 -16.74
N PRO A 77 -19.39 -1.62 -18.07
CA PRO A 77 -18.28 -1.03 -18.83
C PRO A 77 -17.91 0.38 -18.35
N GLN A 78 -18.90 1.20 -17.94
CA GLN A 78 -18.65 2.52 -17.37
C GLN A 78 -17.92 2.40 -16.03
N ILE A 79 -18.36 1.50 -15.16
CA ILE A 79 -17.72 1.20 -13.87
C ILE A 79 -16.28 0.70 -14.07
N MET A 80 -16.07 -0.21 -15.02
CA MET A 80 -14.74 -0.72 -15.37
C MET A 80 -13.82 0.39 -15.86
N SER A 81 -14.33 1.32 -16.69
CA SER A 81 -13.55 2.47 -17.13
C SER A 81 -13.12 3.38 -15.96
N MET A 82 -14.00 3.57 -14.97
CA MET A 82 -13.68 4.31 -13.75
C MET A 82 -12.66 3.57 -12.88
N GLN A 83 -12.79 2.25 -12.71
CA GLN A 83 -11.80 1.43 -12.01
C GLN A 83 -10.43 1.48 -12.71
N ALA A 84 -10.40 1.42 -14.04
CA ALA A 84 -9.18 1.54 -14.82
C ALA A 84 -8.53 2.93 -14.66
N LYS A 85 -9.32 4.01 -14.62
CA LYS A 85 -8.80 5.35 -14.29
C LYS A 85 -8.21 5.39 -12.88
N MET A 86 -8.93 4.87 -11.89
CA MET A 86 -8.49 4.82 -10.49
C MET A 86 -7.26 3.92 -10.27
N SER A 87 -7.01 2.94 -11.14
CA SER A 87 -5.84 2.05 -11.05
C SER A 87 -4.58 2.63 -11.68
N LYS A 88 -4.68 3.62 -12.59
CA LYS A 88 -3.50 4.26 -13.23
C LYS A 88 -2.46 4.76 -12.22
N PRO A 89 -2.82 5.47 -11.14
CA PRO A 89 -1.85 5.88 -10.13
C PRO A 89 -1.12 4.70 -9.51
N THR A 90 -1.87 3.65 -9.16
CA THR A 90 -1.32 2.42 -8.58
C THR A 90 -0.37 1.70 -9.55
N LEU A 91 -0.70 1.67 -10.85
CA LEU A 91 0.16 1.08 -11.87
C LEU A 91 1.46 1.85 -12.07
N VAL A 92 1.44 3.18 -11.96
CA VAL A 92 2.66 4.02 -12.01
C VAL A 92 3.50 3.85 -10.74
N LEU A 93 2.88 3.58 -9.60
CA LEU A 93 3.57 3.24 -8.35
C LEU A 93 4.24 1.86 -8.38
N PHE A 94 3.72 0.91 -9.18
CA PHE A 94 4.23 -0.44 -9.24
C PHE A 94 5.73 -0.53 -9.62
N PRO A 95 6.22 0.10 -10.71
CA PRO A 95 7.64 0.09 -11.04
C PRO A 95 8.51 0.83 -10.01
N ILE A 96 7.98 1.88 -9.36
CA ILE A 96 8.64 2.59 -8.26
C ILE A 96 8.80 1.66 -7.04
N SER A 97 7.78 0.88 -6.74
CA SER A 97 7.80 -0.11 -5.65
C SER A 97 8.72 -1.27 -5.98
N LEU A 98 8.78 -1.69 -7.26
CA LEU A 98 9.64 -2.78 -7.72
C LEU A 98 11.12 -2.36 -7.71
N SER A 99 11.44 -1.14 -8.14
CA SER A 99 12.82 -0.62 -8.07
C SER A 99 13.29 -0.51 -6.63
N TYR A 100 12.40 -0.13 -5.71
CA TYR A 100 12.66 -0.16 -4.28
C TYR A 100 13.04 -1.56 -3.78
N ILE A 101 12.27 -2.59 -4.14
CA ILE A 101 12.57 -4.00 -3.80
C ILE A 101 13.93 -4.43 -4.37
N LEU A 102 14.26 -4.04 -5.60
CA LEU A 102 15.53 -4.40 -6.23
C LEU A 102 16.73 -3.75 -5.53
N ILE A 103 16.64 -2.45 -5.20
CA ILE A 103 17.68 -1.76 -4.41
C ILE A 103 17.84 -2.43 -3.06
N TRP A 104 16.73 -2.75 -2.41
CA TRP A 104 16.72 -3.40 -1.11
C TRP A 104 17.37 -4.79 -1.17
N LEU A 105 17.04 -5.60 -2.19
CA LEU A 105 17.57 -6.94 -2.38
C LEU A 105 19.04 -6.96 -2.79
N LEU A 106 19.46 -6.08 -3.70
CA LEU A 106 20.83 -6.05 -4.25
C LEU A 106 21.84 -5.27 -3.41
N PHE A 107 21.41 -4.28 -2.60
CA PHE A 107 22.30 -3.48 -1.77
C PHE A 107 22.16 -3.80 -0.28
N LEU A 108 20.94 -3.87 0.26
CA LEU A 108 20.73 -3.99 1.69
C LEU A 108 21.00 -5.40 2.22
N THR A 109 20.55 -6.43 1.48
CA THR A 109 20.80 -7.85 1.82
C THR A 109 22.29 -8.20 1.90
N PRO A 110 23.15 -7.87 0.92
CA PRO A 110 24.58 -8.17 1.02
C PRO A 110 25.32 -7.27 2.02
N PHE A 111 24.87 -6.03 2.25
CA PHE A 111 25.54 -5.09 3.16
C PHE A 111 25.29 -5.40 4.65
N TYR A 112 24.04 -5.75 5.00
CA TYR A 112 23.69 -6.12 6.38
C TYR A 112 23.75 -7.64 6.64
N GLY A 113 23.75 -8.45 5.58
CA GLY A 113 23.89 -9.91 5.66
C GLY A 113 22.79 -10.60 6.48
N ALA A 114 23.12 -11.78 7.02
CA ALA A 114 22.26 -12.55 7.93
C ALA A 114 22.37 -12.08 9.39
N LYS A 115 22.97 -10.91 9.65
CA LYS A 115 23.13 -10.42 11.02
C LYS A 115 21.76 -10.03 11.60
N PRO A 116 21.41 -10.51 12.80
CA PRO A 116 20.14 -10.18 13.40
C PRO A 116 20.14 -8.75 13.91
N VAL A 117 19.10 -8.00 13.58
CA VAL A 117 18.96 -6.56 13.90
C VAL A 117 17.83 -6.26 14.85
N ALA A 118 16.98 -7.26 15.12
CA ALA A 118 15.91 -7.17 16.09
C ALA A 118 15.73 -8.54 16.74
N TYR A 119 15.30 -8.54 18.00
CA TYR A 119 14.96 -9.76 18.72
C TYR A 119 13.47 -9.70 19.04
N LEU A 120 12.70 -10.65 18.53
CA LEU A 120 11.26 -10.72 18.80
C LEU A 120 11.04 -11.74 19.93
N PRO A 121 10.40 -11.35 21.05
CA PRO A 121 10.10 -12.29 22.13
C PRO A 121 9.21 -13.42 21.59
N GLY A 122 9.67 -14.66 21.72
CA GLY A 122 8.98 -15.87 21.24
C GLY A 122 9.37 -16.35 19.82
N PHE A 123 9.97 -15.51 18.97
CA PHE A 123 10.40 -15.89 17.61
C PHE A 123 11.92 -15.85 17.41
N GLY A 124 12.67 -15.21 18.31
CA GLY A 124 14.13 -15.17 18.27
C GLY A 124 14.70 -14.05 17.39
N PRO A 125 15.96 -14.19 16.94
CA PRO A 125 16.68 -13.16 16.19
C PRO A 125 16.13 -13.02 14.76
N ILE A 126 15.70 -11.82 14.39
CA ILE A 126 15.10 -11.53 13.08
C ILE A 126 16.11 -10.78 12.18
N PRO A 127 16.31 -11.24 10.93
CA PRO A 127 17.12 -10.53 9.94
C PRO A 127 16.51 -9.20 9.53
N VAL A 128 17.32 -8.30 8.97
CA VAL A 128 16.89 -6.96 8.49
C VAL A 128 15.70 -7.05 7.54
N VAL A 129 15.65 -8.09 6.71
CA VAL A 129 14.57 -8.34 5.74
C VAL A 129 13.22 -8.43 6.42
N TYR A 130 13.09 -9.36 7.34
CA TYR A 130 11.82 -9.64 8.00
C TYR A 130 11.43 -8.48 8.92
N TRP A 131 12.39 -7.88 9.63
CA TRP A 131 12.11 -6.72 10.47
C TRP A 131 11.60 -5.52 9.66
N TYR A 132 12.24 -5.22 8.52
CA TYR A 132 11.81 -4.16 7.61
C TYR A 132 10.41 -4.44 7.04
N PHE A 133 10.13 -5.68 6.61
CA PHE A 133 8.80 -6.06 6.11
C PHE A 133 7.71 -5.86 7.16
N ILE A 134 7.94 -6.31 8.40
CA ILE A 134 7.00 -6.14 9.51
C ILE A 134 6.76 -4.66 9.77
N CYS A 135 7.83 -3.86 9.91
CA CYS A 135 7.70 -2.42 10.11
C CYS A 135 6.98 -1.75 8.93
N SER A 136 7.32 -2.07 7.69
CA SER A 136 6.72 -1.47 6.49
C SER A 136 5.23 -1.81 6.35
N LEU A 137 4.79 -3.00 6.75
CA LEU A 137 3.37 -3.36 6.77
C LEU A 137 2.62 -2.60 7.87
N LEU A 138 3.19 -2.53 9.07
CA LEU A 138 2.63 -1.79 10.21
C LEU A 138 2.51 -0.30 9.88
N PHE A 139 3.60 0.35 9.50
CA PHE A 139 3.61 1.78 9.18
C PHE A 139 2.93 2.09 7.85
N GLY A 140 2.93 1.17 6.88
CA GLY A 140 2.18 1.34 5.63
C GLY A 140 0.67 1.36 5.84
N THR A 141 0.15 0.47 6.69
CA THR A 141 -1.27 0.47 7.09
C THR A 141 -1.62 1.65 7.98
N LEU A 142 -0.72 2.07 8.88
CA LEU A 142 -0.92 3.25 9.70
C LEU A 142 -0.99 4.52 8.84
N ALA A 143 -0.04 4.69 7.92
CA ALA A 143 0.03 5.83 7.02
C ALA A 143 -1.20 5.90 6.10
N SER A 144 -1.70 4.75 5.62
CA SER A 144 -2.87 4.71 4.73
C SER A 144 -4.16 5.10 5.45
N ARG A 145 -4.28 4.76 6.75
CA ARG A 145 -5.38 5.21 7.61
C ARG A 145 -5.27 6.69 7.96
N LEU A 146 -4.08 7.17 8.33
CA LEU A 146 -3.85 8.57 8.69
C LEU A 146 -4.17 9.55 7.56
N MET A 147 -3.93 9.16 6.31
CA MET A 147 -4.19 10.01 5.15
C MET A 147 -5.56 9.80 4.48
N GLY A 148 -6.41 8.88 4.99
CA GLY A 148 -7.78 8.69 4.49
C GLY A 148 -7.88 8.23 3.03
N VAL A 149 -6.84 7.57 2.50
CA VAL A 149 -6.80 7.00 1.14
C VAL A 149 -7.44 5.62 1.05
N THR A 150 -7.75 5.03 2.20
CA THR A 150 -8.66 3.88 2.27
C THR A 150 -10.09 4.42 2.32
N PRO A 151 -11.01 3.97 1.44
CA PRO A 151 -12.42 4.20 1.68
C PRO A 151 -12.71 3.58 3.06
N VAL A 152 -13.05 4.45 4.00
CA VAL A 152 -13.64 4.04 5.26
C VAL A 152 -14.93 3.32 4.88
N GLU A 153 -14.97 2.02 5.17
CA GLU A 153 -16.18 1.19 5.05
C GLU A 153 -17.35 1.79 5.83
#